data_AF-A0A7K5T6V3-F1
#
_entry.id   AF-A0A7K5T6V3-F1
#
_cell.length_a   1.000
_cell.length_b   1.000
_cell.length_c   1.000
_cell.angle_alpha   90.00
_cell.angle_beta   90.00
_cell.angle_gamma   90.00
#
_symmetry.space_group_name_H-M   'P 1'
#
loop_
_entity.id
_entity.type
_entity.pdbx_description
1 polymer ?
#
loop_
_entity_poly.entity_id
_entity_poly.type
_entity_poly.pdbx_seq_one_letter_code
_entity_poly.pdbx_strand_id
1 'polypeptide(L)' 'GMNFRQSSHPISHQRTHTGEWPYDCGECGKSFRHRDNLIMHQKIHTRERPYECSRCGKSFSQSSNLT' A
#
# COMPACT_ATOMS: atom_id res chain seq x y z
N GLY A 1 -33.74 7.65 2.78
CA GLY A 1 -32.74 6.98 1.93
C GLY A 1 -31.36 7.27 2.48
N MET A 2 -30.50 6.26 2.62
CA MET A 2 -29.17 6.43 3.23
C MET A 2 -28.22 7.11 2.25
N ASN A 3 -27.64 8.23 2.69
CA ASN A 3 -26.82 9.11 1.86
C ASN A 3 -25.33 8.71 2.00
N PHE A 4 -24.87 7.77 1.17
CA PHE A 4 -23.46 7.35 1.18
C PHE A 4 -22.58 8.28 0.35
N ARG A 5 -22.15 9.39 0.97
CA ARG A 5 -21.06 10.24 0.46
C ARG A 5 -19.69 9.66 0.80
N GLN A 6 -19.20 8.72 0.00
CA GLN A 6 -17.75 8.55 -0.21
C GLN A 6 -17.51 8.23 -1.70
N SER A 7 -16.93 9.18 -2.44
CA SER A 7 -16.61 9.00 -3.86
C SER A 7 -15.31 8.21 -4.04
N SER A 8 -15.37 6.95 -3.65
CA SER A 8 -14.43 5.91 -4.04
C SER A 8 -15.09 4.56 -3.74
N HIS A 9 -14.44 3.49 -4.17
CA HIS A 9 -14.74 2.13 -3.72
C HIS A 9 -15.86 1.27 -4.36
N PRO A 10 -16.67 1.61 -5.39
CA PRO A 10 -17.50 0.59 -6.05
C PRO A 10 -16.67 -0.56 -6.66
N ILE A 11 -15.88 -0.26 -7.69
CA ILE A 11 -15.00 -1.22 -8.38
C ILE A 11 -13.94 -1.80 -7.42
N SER A 12 -13.41 -0.96 -6.52
CA SER A 12 -12.43 -1.44 -5.54
C SER A 12 -13.05 -2.43 -4.55
N HIS A 13 -14.22 -2.15 -3.96
CA HIS A 13 -14.92 -3.08 -3.06
C HIS A 13 -15.22 -4.39 -3.78
N GLN A 14 -15.64 -4.34 -5.04
CA GLN A 14 -15.90 -5.57 -5.81
C GLN A 14 -14.66 -6.48 -5.94
N ARG A 15 -13.44 -5.91 -6.06
CA ARG A 15 -12.17 -6.68 -6.08
C ARG A 15 -11.85 -7.43 -4.79
N THR A 16 -12.48 -7.14 -3.63
CA THR A 16 -12.31 -7.99 -2.44
C THR A 16 -13.14 -9.26 -2.51
N HIS A 17 -14.19 -9.28 -3.33
CA HIS A 17 -15.05 -10.44 -3.53
C HIS A 17 -14.56 -11.34 -4.68
N THR A 18 -13.96 -10.76 -5.73
CA THR A 18 -13.43 -11.55 -6.87
C THR A 18 -12.03 -12.13 -6.64
N GLY A 19 -11.27 -11.61 -5.67
CA GLY A 19 -9.87 -11.99 -5.44
C GLY A 19 -8.91 -11.46 -6.51
N GLU A 20 -9.39 -10.65 -7.47
CA GLU A 20 -8.57 -10.10 -8.54
C GLU A 20 -7.66 -8.98 -8.00
N TRP A 21 -6.38 -9.30 -7.90
CA TRP A 21 -5.32 -8.39 -7.49
C TRP A 21 -4.43 -8.07 -8.71
N PRO A 22 -4.77 -7.06 -9.53
CA PRO A 22 -4.17 -6.85 -10.85
C PRO A 22 -2.77 -6.22 -10.83
N TYR A 23 -2.13 -6.11 -9.66
CA TYR A 23 -0.81 -5.51 -9.49
C TYR A 23 0.12 -6.52 -8.81
N ASP A 24 0.87 -7.30 -9.58
CA ASP A 24 1.84 -8.27 -9.07
C ASP A 24 3.21 -7.64 -8.79
N CYS A 25 3.96 -8.27 -7.87
CA CYS A 25 5.35 -7.97 -7.58
C CYS A 25 6.24 -8.98 -8.32
N GLY A 26 6.91 -8.54 -9.39
CA GLY A 26 7.82 -9.40 -10.17
C GLY A 26 8.98 -10.03 -9.39
N GLU A 27 9.32 -9.53 -8.19
CA GLU A 27 10.40 -10.09 -7.35
C GLU A 27 9.94 -11.25 -6.45
N CYS A 28 8.64 -11.34 -6.10
CA CYS A 28 8.16 -12.36 -5.16
C CYS A 28 6.76 -12.93 -5.46
N GLY A 29 6.14 -12.57 -6.58
CA GLY A 29 4.83 -13.05 -7.03
C GLY A 29 3.63 -12.59 -6.20
N LYS A 30 3.82 -11.73 -5.17
CA LYS A 30 2.70 -11.19 -4.39
C LYS A 30 1.90 -10.18 -5.20
N SER A 31 0.58 -10.36 -5.22
CA SER A 31 -0.34 -9.43 -5.88
C SER A 31 -1.04 -8.48 -4.90
N PHE A 32 -1.45 -7.32 -5.41
CA PHE A 32 -2.10 -6.25 -4.66
C PHE A 32 -3.34 -5.73 -5.39
N ARG A 33 -4.34 -5.28 -4.62
CA ARG A 33 -5.59 -4.69 -5.12
C ARG A 33 -5.43 -3.28 -5.69
N HIS A 34 -4.38 -2.57 -5.26
CA HIS A 34 -4.06 -1.19 -5.64
C HIS A 34 -2.56 -1.00 -5.90
N ARG A 35 -2.23 -0.05 -6.79
CA ARG A 35 -0.85 0.20 -7.25
C ARG A 35 0.05 0.84 -6.20
N ASP A 36 -0.49 1.72 -5.37
CA ASP A 36 0.18 2.33 -4.21
C ASP A 36 0.65 1.27 -3.21
N ASN A 37 -0.17 0.24 -2.95
CA ASN A 37 0.22 -0.90 -2.12
C ASN A 37 1.37 -1.72 -2.72
N LEU A 38 1.38 -1.94 -4.06
CA LEU A 38 2.51 -2.58 -4.74
C LEU A 38 3.79 -1.73 -4.63
N ILE A 39 3.72 -0.42 -4.86
CA ILE A 39 4.87 0.49 -4.76
C ILE A 39 5.42 0.53 -3.33
N MET A 40 4.53 0.59 -2.34
CA MET A 40 4.90 0.54 -0.93
C MET A 40 5.53 -0.81 -0.54
N HIS A 41 5.05 -1.91 -1.14
CA HIS A 41 5.63 -3.23 -0.98
C HIS A 41 7.04 -3.32 -1.60
N GLN A 42 7.28 -2.78 -2.80
CA GLN A 42 8.60 -2.83 -3.45
C GLN A 42 9.73 -2.21 -2.60
N LYS A 43 9.42 -1.21 -1.76
CA LYS A 43 10.38 -0.62 -0.80
C LYS A 43 10.96 -1.63 0.21
N ILE A 44 10.32 -2.78 0.43
CA ILE A 44 10.89 -3.82 1.32
C ILE A 44 12.05 -4.57 0.67
N HIS A 45 12.03 -4.72 -0.65
CA HIS A 45 13.06 -5.43 -1.42
C HIS A 45 14.29 -4.55 -1.63
N THR A 46 14.08 -3.26 -1.97
CA THR A 46 15.17 -2.26 -2.05
C THR A 46 15.79 -1.94 -0.69
N ARG A 47 15.11 -2.27 0.41
CA ARG A 47 15.43 -1.87 1.80
C ARG A 47 15.51 -0.35 2.00
N GLU A 48 14.95 0.43 1.08
CA GLU A 48 14.91 1.89 1.20
C GLU A 48 14.03 2.32 2.37
N ARG A 49 14.62 3.11 3.26
CA ARG A 49 13.96 3.65 4.46
C ARG A 49 14.08 5.17 4.47
N PRO A 50 13.42 5.90 3.54
CA PRO A 50 13.64 7.33 3.34
C PRO A 50 13.09 8.21 4.48
N TYR A 51 12.36 7.65 5.43
CA TYR A 51 11.76 8.38 6.55
C TYR A 51 12.59 8.18 7.81
N GLU A 52 13.49 9.10 8.15
CA GLU A 52 14.36 8.99 9.32
C GLU A 52 13.88 9.84 10.52
N CYS A 53 13.85 9.23 11.71
CA CYS A 53 13.55 9.92 12.95
C CYS A 53 14.77 10.69 13.44
N SER A 54 14.77 12.01 13.26
CA SER A 54 15.84 12.92 13.69
C SER A 54 16.17 12.88 15.19
N ARG A 55 15.29 12.30 16.03
CA ARG A 55 15.54 12.12 17.47
C ARG A 55 16.25 10.81 17.84
N CYS A 56 16.11 9.75 17.04
CA CYS A 56 16.65 8.43 17.40
C CYS A 56 17.37 7.69 16.27
N GLY A 57 17.56 8.31 15.10
CA GLY A 57 18.25 7.74 13.94
C GLY A 57 17.56 6.53 13.29
N LYS A 58 16.35 6.17 13.74
CA LYS A 58 15.60 5.05 13.15
C LYS A 58 14.96 5.49 11.84
N SER A 59 15.35 4.83 10.76
CA SER A 59 14.75 5.00 9.44
C SER A 59 13.55 4.06 9.25
N PHE A 60 12.57 4.43 8.42
CA PHE A 60 11.34 3.66 8.13
C PHE A 60 10.99 3.70 6.63
N SER A 61 10.29 2.68 6.14
CA SER A 61 9.86 2.57 4.73
C SER A 61 8.54 3.30 4.42
N GLN A 62 7.78 3.69 5.45
CA GLN A 62 6.51 4.43 5.35
C GLN A 62 6.52 5.60 6.34
N SER A 63 5.96 6.74 5.94
CA SER A 63 5.86 7.96 6.77
C SER A 63 4.93 7.79 7.98
N SER A 64 3.89 6.96 7.87
CA SER A 64 2.99 6.60 8.97
C SER A 64 3.70 5.98 10.18
N ASN A 65 4.85 5.33 9.96
CA ASN A 65 5.66 4.73 11.03
C ASN A 65 6.66 5.72 11.66
N LEU A 66 6.73 6.96 11.17
CA LEU A 66 7.59 8.04 11.67
C LEU A 66 6.83 8.92 12.69
N THR A 67 6.27 8.30 13.72
CA THR A 67 5.60 9.01 14.85
C THR A 67 6.54 9.14 16.04
#